data_AF-R7QQ10-F1
#
_entry.id   AF-R7QQ10-F1
#
_cell.length_a   1.000
_cell.length_b   1.000
_cell.length_c   1.000
_cell.angle_alpha   90.00
_cell.angle_beta   90.00
_cell.angle_gamma   90.00
#
_symmetry.space_group_name_H-M   'P 1'
#
loop_
_entity.id
_entity.type
_entity.pdbx_description
1 polymer ?
#
loop_
_entity_poly.entity_id
_entity_poly.type
_entity_poly.pdbx_seq_one_letter_code
_entity_poly.pdbx_strand_id
1 'polypeptide(L)'
;MVLCVPLADVIRQINQFHDETAAHTCVTVVTVFRAYLLDEEEERQLADYVLAELRHPYFRGSSDDLRTVPLSDLPRNVIAGLRGYRLDVAWGQDPWLDTNSADEKIAFLSRTLAATKPHPLRNNLFVLGWTVTPSVLDIAFRVLSLGTLSPGVKQEAVKMNRRFSPFLNDHTQHMSERVNVIFFDCFEAPHAEIVRSLNTFASDTDDSAES
;
A
#
# COMPACT_ATOMS: atom_id res chain seq x y z
N MET A 1 -20.80 5.63 11.14
CA MET A 1 -20.04 6.91 11.11
C MET A 1 -19.01 6.84 9.97
N VAL A 2 -19.08 7.73 8.97
CA VAL A 2 -17.97 7.92 8.01
C VAL A 2 -16.94 8.79 8.73
N LEU A 3 -15.73 8.26 8.92
CA LEU A 3 -14.63 9.08 9.41
C LEU A 3 -14.21 9.99 8.26
N CYS A 4 -14.70 11.22 8.26
CA CYS A 4 -14.14 12.28 7.42
C CYS A 4 -12.84 12.71 8.10
N VAL A 5 -11.71 12.14 7.66
CA VAL A 5 -10.39 12.54 8.16
C VAL A 5 -9.86 13.66 7.26
N PRO A 6 -9.67 14.89 7.78
CA PRO A 6 -9.10 15.96 6.99
C PRO A 6 -7.67 15.63 6.54
N LEU A 7 -7.29 16.03 5.33
CA LEU A 7 -5.92 15.83 4.84
C LEU A 7 -4.87 16.45 5.76
N ALA A 8 -5.17 17.62 6.34
CA ALA A 8 -4.30 18.27 7.33
C ALA A 8 -3.94 17.36 8.51
N ASP A 9 -4.91 16.58 9.01
CA ASP A 9 -4.67 15.64 10.09
C ASP A 9 -3.82 14.45 9.67
N VAL A 10 -3.97 13.99 8.43
CA VAL A 10 -3.11 12.93 7.86
C VAL A 10 -1.67 13.40 7.77
N ILE A 11 -1.43 14.60 7.22
CA ILE A 11 -0.07 15.18 7.12
C ILE A 11 0.54 15.40 8.50
N ARG A 12 -0.25 15.91 9.45
CA ARG A 12 0.19 16.08 10.84
C ARG A 12 0.61 14.75 11.47
N GLN A 13 -0.16 13.68 11.26
CA GLN A 13 0.18 12.34 11.75
C GLN A 13 1.45 11.78 11.11
N ILE A 14 1.66 12.00 9.80
CA ILE A 14 2.91 11.60 9.12
C ILE A 14 4.11 12.34 9.71
N ASN A 15 4.00 13.65 9.91
CA ASN A 15 5.07 14.45 10.53
C ASN A 15 5.38 13.96 11.95
N GLN A 16 4.34 13.74 12.77
CA GLN A 16 4.50 13.24 14.13
C GLN A 16 5.16 11.85 14.16
N PHE A 17 4.75 10.95 13.27
CA PHE A 17 5.34 9.62 13.15
C PHE A 17 6.84 9.70 12.84
N HIS A 18 7.24 10.58 11.93
CA HIS A 18 8.66 10.79 11.62
C HIS A 18 9.42 11.38 12.79
N ASP A 19 8.84 12.33 13.52
CA ASP A 19 9.44 12.93 14.71
C ASP A 19 9.69 11.88 15.80
N GLU A 20 8.71 10.99 16.03
CA GLU A 20 8.78 9.92 17.04
C GLU A 20 9.78 8.80 16.65
N THR A 21 9.90 8.51 15.35
CA THR A 21 10.80 7.44 14.87
C THR A 21 12.21 7.91 14.57
N ALA A 22 12.44 9.24 14.51
CA ALA A 22 13.69 9.82 14.06
C ALA A 22 14.94 9.36 14.83
N ALA A 23 14.81 9.03 16.11
CA ALA A 23 15.91 8.60 16.96
C ALA A 23 16.24 7.10 16.85
N HIS A 24 15.35 6.29 16.25
CA HIS A 24 15.39 4.84 16.41
C HIS A 24 15.43 4.07 15.10
N THR A 25 14.96 4.65 14.00
CA THR A 25 14.93 3.94 12.72
C THR A 25 14.82 4.92 11.55
N CYS A 26 15.48 4.61 10.44
CA CYS A 26 15.22 5.30 9.17
C CYS A 26 13.98 4.66 8.55
N VAL A 27 12.82 5.33 8.66
CA VAL A 27 11.57 4.86 8.06
C VAL A 27 11.17 5.82 6.94
N THR A 28 10.81 5.25 5.80
CA THR A 28 10.21 5.99 4.68
C THR A 28 8.71 5.74 4.66
N VAL A 29 7.93 6.82 4.60
CA VAL A 29 6.48 6.77 4.36
C VAL A 29 6.20 7.06 2.89
N VAL A 30 5.57 6.10 2.23
CA VAL A 30 5.11 6.26 0.84
C VAL A 30 3.65 6.69 0.86
N THR A 31 3.35 7.90 0.40
CA THR A 31 1.99 8.44 0.35
C THR A 31 1.52 8.56 -1.08
N VAL A 32 0.34 7.98 -1.37
CA VAL A 32 -0.26 7.99 -2.70
C VAL A 32 -1.51 8.85 -2.70
N PHE A 33 -1.48 9.93 -3.47
CA PHE A 33 -2.61 10.83 -3.66
C PHE A 33 -3.40 10.43 -4.89
N ARG A 34 -4.72 10.33 -4.73
CA ARG A 34 -5.66 10.22 -5.84
C ARG A 34 -6.67 11.33 -5.67
N ALA A 35 -6.56 12.37 -6.51
CA ALA A 35 -7.53 13.43 -6.58
C ALA A 35 -8.78 12.93 -7.33
N TYR A 36 -9.95 13.17 -6.76
CA TYR A 36 -11.23 12.93 -7.41
C TYR A 36 -11.98 14.26 -7.46
N LEU A 37 -12.49 14.61 -8.63
CA LEU A 37 -13.31 15.81 -8.84
C LEU A 37 -12.56 17.13 -8.53
N LEU A 38 -11.24 17.15 -8.68
CA LEU A 38 -10.46 18.39 -8.66
C LEU A 38 -10.13 18.82 -10.09
N ASP A 39 -10.16 20.12 -10.33
CA ASP A 39 -9.63 20.70 -11.55
C ASP A 39 -8.10 20.86 -11.48
N GLU A 40 -7.54 21.32 -12.60
CA GLU A 40 -6.10 21.50 -12.76
C GLU A 40 -5.45 22.44 -11.74
N GLU A 41 -6.13 23.53 -11.39
CA GLU A 41 -5.63 24.54 -10.48
C GLU A 41 -5.80 24.09 -9.02
N GLU A 42 -6.89 23.40 -8.71
CA GLU A 42 -7.12 22.75 -7.42
C GLU A 42 -6.08 21.65 -7.16
N GLU A 43 -5.74 20.83 -8.16
CA GLU A 43 -4.66 19.84 -8.03
C GLU A 43 -3.31 20.50 -7.75
N ARG A 44 -3.05 21.67 -8.35
CA ARG A 44 -1.81 22.44 -8.11
C ARG A 44 -1.78 22.98 -6.68
N GLN A 45 -2.87 23.60 -6.23
CA GLN A 45 -3.00 24.13 -4.86
C GLN A 45 -2.87 23.02 -3.81
N LEU A 46 -3.46 21.84 -4.09
CA LEU A 46 -3.30 20.65 -3.24
C LEU A 46 -1.83 20.23 -3.15
N ALA A 47 -1.12 20.18 -4.28
CA ALA A 47 0.31 19.84 -4.28
C ALA A 47 1.11 20.86 -3.47
N ASP A 48 0.92 22.15 -3.71
CA ASP A 48 1.62 23.23 -3.00
C ASP A 48 1.35 23.15 -1.48
N TYR A 49 0.10 22.91 -1.08
CA TYR A 49 -0.30 22.73 0.31
C TYR A 49 0.42 21.54 0.97
N VAL A 50 0.38 20.35 0.35
CA VAL A 50 1.01 19.15 0.91
C VAL A 50 2.52 19.37 1.11
N LEU A 51 3.19 19.97 0.12
CA LEU A 51 4.63 20.17 0.16
C LEU A 51 5.05 21.25 1.16
N ALA A 52 4.21 22.26 1.39
CA ALA A 52 4.44 23.28 2.40
C ALA A 52 4.28 22.73 3.83
N GLU A 53 3.35 21.79 4.04
CA GLU A 53 3.03 21.25 5.36
C GLU A 53 3.89 20.05 5.78
N LEU A 54 4.54 19.36 4.83
CA LEU A 54 5.50 18.30 5.16
C LEU A 54 6.78 18.89 5.73
N ARG A 55 7.11 18.51 6.97
CA ARG A 55 8.29 19.03 7.70
C ARG A 55 9.57 18.27 7.38
N HIS A 56 9.42 17.01 6.95
CA HIS A 56 10.52 16.09 6.72
C HIS A 56 10.87 16.00 5.23
N PRO A 57 12.14 15.73 4.87
CA PRO A 57 12.55 15.61 3.48
C PRO A 57 11.69 14.61 2.71
N TYR A 58 11.42 14.93 1.45
CA TYR A 58 10.71 14.08 0.52
C TYR A 58 11.54 13.89 -0.75
N PHE A 59 11.28 12.78 -1.44
CA PHE A 59 11.98 12.45 -2.68
C PHE A 59 11.64 13.45 -3.78
N ARG A 60 12.69 14.04 -4.36
CA ARG A 60 12.63 15.00 -5.47
C ARG A 60 13.35 14.39 -6.66
N GLY A 61 12.63 13.65 -7.48
CA GLY A 61 13.18 12.97 -8.66
C GLY A 61 12.08 12.33 -9.50
N SER A 62 12.49 11.77 -10.64
CA SER A 62 11.62 10.99 -11.51
C SER A 62 11.41 9.57 -10.96
N SER A 63 10.47 8.83 -11.55
CA SER A 63 10.29 7.40 -11.25
C SER A 63 11.51 6.56 -11.58
N ASP A 64 12.29 6.93 -12.59
CA ASP A 64 13.54 6.24 -12.96
C ASP A 64 14.64 6.50 -11.95
N ASP A 65 14.75 7.73 -11.43
CA ASP A 65 15.69 8.05 -10.35
C ASP A 65 15.38 7.19 -9.12
N LEU A 66 14.10 7.12 -8.72
CA LEU A 66 13.66 6.35 -7.55
C LEU A 66 14.03 4.87 -7.62
N ARG A 67 14.06 4.27 -8.82
CA ARG A 67 14.44 2.86 -9.03
C ARG A 67 15.91 2.56 -8.74
N THR A 68 16.76 3.58 -8.78
CA THR A 68 18.21 3.46 -8.63
C THR A 68 18.70 3.90 -7.25
N VAL A 69 17.85 4.55 -6.46
CA VAL A 69 18.18 5.01 -5.11
C VAL A 69 18.15 3.82 -4.14
N PRO A 70 19.25 3.53 -3.42
CA PRO A 70 19.25 2.53 -2.36
C PRO A 70 18.22 2.83 -1.28
N LEU A 71 17.61 1.80 -0.69
CA LEU A 71 16.62 1.98 0.38
C LEU A 71 17.17 2.75 1.59
N SER A 72 18.48 2.61 1.87
CA SER A 72 19.18 3.35 2.93
C SER A 72 19.20 4.86 2.71
N ASP A 73 19.12 5.28 1.45
CA ASP A 73 19.31 6.66 1.00
C ASP A 73 17.97 7.33 0.68
N LEU A 74 16.86 6.59 0.79
CA LEU A 74 15.53 7.16 0.62
C LEU A 74 15.25 8.20 1.69
N PRO A 75 14.69 9.37 1.31
CA PRO A 75 14.25 10.34 2.28
C PRO A 75 13.00 9.82 3.00
N ARG A 76 12.68 10.45 4.14
CA ARG A 76 11.54 10.08 5.00
C ARG A 76 10.20 10.00 4.27
N ASN A 77 10.03 10.75 3.18
CA ASN A 77 8.78 10.73 2.42
C ASN A 77 9.01 10.43 0.95
N VAL A 78 8.16 9.57 0.38
CA VAL A 78 7.99 9.41 -1.06
C VAL A 78 6.54 9.73 -1.38
N ILE A 79 6.32 10.68 -2.29
CA ILE A 79 4.99 11.19 -2.62
C ILE A 79 4.67 10.84 -4.07
N ALA A 80 3.53 10.19 -4.29
CA ALA A 80 3.05 9.83 -5.62
C ALA A 80 1.66 10.40 -5.88
N GLY A 81 1.36 10.70 -7.15
CA GLY A 81 0.01 11.06 -7.60
C GLY A 81 -0.41 12.51 -7.38
N LEU A 82 0.48 13.37 -6.87
CA LEU A 82 0.29 14.83 -6.89
C LEU A 82 0.78 15.42 -8.20
N ARG A 83 0.16 16.52 -8.64
CA ARG A 83 0.60 17.25 -9.84
C ARG A 83 2.08 17.67 -9.70
N GLY A 84 2.87 17.49 -10.76
CA GLY A 84 4.32 17.77 -10.75
C GLY A 84 5.18 16.75 -9.98
N TYR A 85 4.56 15.91 -9.15
CA TYR A 85 5.17 14.78 -8.43
C TYR A 85 4.48 13.48 -8.83
N ARG A 86 4.18 13.40 -10.13
CA ARG A 86 3.78 12.16 -10.76
C ARG A 86 5.03 11.29 -10.82
N LEU A 87 5.30 10.61 -9.71
CA LEU A 87 5.86 9.29 -9.83
C LEU A 87 4.82 8.54 -10.67
N ASP A 88 5.12 8.40 -11.97
CA ASP A 88 4.45 7.43 -12.83
C ASP A 88 4.82 6.09 -12.26
N VAL A 89 4.15 5.75 -11.17
CA VAL A 89 4.45 4.53 -10.48
C VAL A 89 3.98 3.50 -11.47
N ALA A 90 4.94 2.76 -12.00
CA ALA A 90 4.70 1.42 -12.49
C ALA A 90 4.28 0.60 -11.26
N TRP A 91 3.09 0.88 -10.70
CA TRP A 91 2.33 -0.01 -9.86
C TRP A 91 2.04 -1.19 -10.78
N GLY A 92 3.02 -2.07 -10.85
CA GLY A 92 3.01 -3.27 -11.63
C GLY A 92 1.78 -4.05 -11.28
N GLN A 93 0.97 -4.28 -12.31
CA GLN A 93 -0.18 -5.15 -12.34
C GLN A 93 -0.86 -5.29 -10.99
N ASP A 94 -1.56 -4.23 -10.58
CA ASP A 94 -2.35 -4.26 -9.37
C ASP A 94 -3.62 -5.10 -9.61
N PRO A 95 -3.74 -6.27 -8.96
CA PRO A 95 -4.89 -7.13 -9.12
C PRO A 95 -6.09 -6.59 -8.34
N TRP A 96 -6.59 -5.40 -8.69
CA TRP A 96 -7.88 -4.89 -8.22
C TRP A 96 -9.01 -5.65 -8.92
N LEU A 97 -9.16 -6.94 -8.60
CA LEU A 97 -10.42 -7.62 -8.84
C LEU A 97 -11.50 -6.90 -8.02
N ASP A 98 -12.47 -6.33 -8.72
CA ASP A 98 -13.66 -5.74 -8.13
C ASP A 98 -14.61 -6.86 -7.69
N THR A 99 -14.39 -7.36 -6.48
CA THR A 99 -15.23 -8.40 -5.87
C THR A 99 -15.43 -8.08 -4.40
N ASN A 100 -16.64 -8.38 -3.92
CA ASN A 100 -16.98 -8.36 -2.51
C ASN A 100 -16.77 -9.72 -1.83
N SER A 101 -16.24 -10.73 -2.53
CA SER A 101 -16.04 -12.09 -2.02
C SER A 101 -14.58 -12.36 -1.69
N ALA A 102 -14.29 -12.68 -0.43
CA ALA A 102 -12.95 -13.04 0.00
C ALA A 102 -12.44 -14.33 -0.67
N ASP A 103 -13.32 -15.31 -0.91
CA ASP A 103 -12.94 -16.59 -1.53
C ASP A 103 -12.50 -16.38 -2.99
N GLU A 104 -13.28 -15.61 -3.75
CA GLU A 104 -12.94 -15.28 -5.13
C GLU A 104 -11.67 -14.45 -5.22
N LYS A 105 -11.51 -13.47 -4.33
CA LYS A 105 -10.33 -12.62 -4.26
C LYS A 105 -9.08 -13.45 -3.96
N ILE A 106 -9.10 -14.30 -2.95
CA ILE A 106 -7.94 -15.15 -2.59
C ILE A 106 -7.56 -16.09 -3.73
N ALA A 107 -8.55 -16.74 -4.37
CA ALA A 107 -8.30 -17.62 -5.51
C ALA A 107 -7.71 -16.85 -6.70
N PHE A 108 -8.17 -15.61 -6.93
CA PHE A 108 -7.59 -14.73 -7.94
C PHE A 108 -6.14 -14.37 -7.61
N LEU A 109 -5.88 -13.92 -6.38
CA LEU A 109 -4.54 -13.52 -5.93
C LEU A 109 -3.53 -14.67 -6.02
N SER A 110 -3.92 -15.91 -5.67
CA SER A 110 -3.06 -17.09 -5.83
C SER A 110 -2.65 -17.30 -7.30
N ARG A 111 -3.60 -17.22 -8.24
CA ARG A 111 -3.31 -17.35 -9.67
C ARG A 111 -2.44 -16.21 -10.20
N THR A 112 -2.73 -14.97 -9.79
CA THR A 112 -1.92 -13.81 -10.19
C THR A 112 -0.49 -13.95 -9.67
N LEU A 113 -0.32 -14.29 -8.40
CA LEU A 113 0.99 -14.46 -7.79
C LEU A 113 1.83 -15.53 -8.51
N ALA A 114 1.23 -16.66 -8.87
CA ALA A 114 1.90 -17.70 -9.65
C ALA A 114 2.33 -17.22 -11.05
N ALA A 115 1.52 -16.38 -11.70
CA ALA A 115 1.80 -15.82 -13.03
C ALA A 115 2.77 -14.64 -13.02
N THR A 116 2.89 -13.91 -11.91
CA THR A 116 3.74 -12.71 -11.80
C THR A 116 5.22 -13.09 -11.78
N LYS A 117 6.03 -12.56 -12.70
CA LYS A 117 7.49 -12.80 -12.71
C LYS A 117 8.17 -12.31 -11.43
N PRO A 118 9.25 -12.96 -10.94
CA PRO A 118 10.11 -12.46 -9.85
C PRO A 118 10.59 -11.02 -10.05
N HIS A 119 10.88 -10.32 -8.95
CA HIS A 119 11.30 -8.92 -8.98
C HIS A 119 12.54 -8.63 -9.85
N PRO A 120 13.58 -9.49 -9.95
CA PRO A 120 14.75 -9.21 -10.81
C PRO A 120 14.42 -9.26 -12.30
N LEU A 121 13.30 -9.90 -12.67
CA LEU A 121 12.91 -10.16 -14.06
C LEU A 121 11.81 -9.20 -14.56
N ARG A 122 11.53 -8.14 -13.80
CA ARG A 122 10.51 -7.15 -14.13
C ARG A 122 10.98 -5.75 -13.75
N ASN A 123 10.43 -4.76 -14.44
CA ASN A 123 10.76 -3.34 -14.24
C ASN A 123 9.64 -2.58 -13.48
N ASN A 124 8.76 -3.30 -12.78
CA ASN A 124 7.59 -2.75 -12.09
C ASN A 124 7.43 -3.31 -10.67
N LEU A 125 6.77 -2.52 -9.81
CA LEU A 125 6.44 -2.92 -8.44
C LEU A 125 5.21 -3.79 -8.45
N PHE A 126 5.26 -5.02 -7.97
CA PHE A 126 4.03 -5.80 -7.81
C PHE A 126 3.35 -5.46 -6.49
N VAL A 127 2.16 -4.87 -6.58
CA VAL A 127 1.29 -4.57 -5.44
C VAL A 127 0.27 -5.68 -5.30
N LEU A 128 0.20 -6.27 -4.12
CA LEU A 128 -0.83 -7.24 -3.77
C LEU A 128 -1.96 -6.54 -3.01
N GLY A 129 -3.08 -6.28 -3.69
CA GLY A 129 -4.30 -5.77 -3.05
C GLY A 129 -5.01 -6.85 -2.23
N TRP A 130 -4.65 -7.00 -0.96
CA TRP A 130 -5.34 -7.81 0.05
C TRP A 130 -6.58 -7.06 0.58
N THR A 131 -7.47 -6.73 -0.36
CA THR A 131 -8.63 -5.87 -0.15
C THR A 131 -9.85 -6.46 -0.86
N VAL A 132 -11.03 -6.04 -0.43
CA VAL A 132 -12.30 -6.38 -1.08
C VAL A 132 -13.07 -5.11 -1.40
N THR A 133 -13.73 -5.08 -2.55
CA THR A 133 -14.50 -3.92 -2.97
C THR A 133 -15.94 -4.03 -2.46
N PRO A 134 -16.56 -2.95 -1.94
CA PRO A 134 -17.96 -2.99 -1.57
C PRO A 134 -18.84 -3.27 -2.79
N SER A 135 -19.86 -4.12 -2.64
CA SER A 135 -20.88 -4.26 -3.68
C SER A 135 -21.79 -3.04 -3.75
N VAL A 136 -22.53 -2.89 -4.85
CA VAL A 136 -23.59 -1.87 -4.97
C VAL A 136 -24.61 -1.98 -3.82
N LEU A 137 -24.92 -3.20 -3.39
CA LEU A 137 -25.81 -3.43 -2.25
C LEU A 137 -25.17 -2.95 -0.95
N ASP A 138 -23.87 -3.21 -0.71
CA ASP A 138 -23.17 -2.67 0.46
C ASP A 138 -23.24 -1.15 0.53
N ILE A 139 -23.06 -0.48 -0.62
CA ILE A 139 -23.16 0.98 -0.73
C ILE A 139 -24.60 1.42 -0.42
N ALA A 140 -25.59 0.83 -1.08
CA ALA A 140 -27.00 1.16 -0.90
C ALA A 140 -27.45 0.96 0.55
N PHE A 141 -27.14 -0.18 1.17
CA PHE A 141 -27.46 -0.45 2.57
C PHE A 141 -26.76 0.51 3.52
N ARG A 142 -25.52 0.90 3.24
CA ARG A 142 -24.80 1.88 4.08
C ARG A 142 -25.45 3.25 4.00
N VAL A 143 -25.87 3.69 2.81
CA VAL A 143 -26.61 4.95 2.62
C VAL A 143 -27.96 4.89 3.35
N LEU A 144 -28.74 3.83 3.12
CA LEU A 144 -30.07 3.67 3.70
C LEU A 144 -30.05 3.51 5.22
N SER A 145 -29.01 2.88 5.78
CA SER A 145 -28.83 2.74 7.23
C SER A 145 -28.18 3.96 7.89
N LEU A 146 -27.90 5.04 7.14
CA LEU A 146 -27.15 6.20 7.62
C LEU A 146 -25.79 5.80 8.27
N GLY A 147 -25.20 4.71 7.77
CA GLY A 147 -23.93 4.17 8.27
C GLY A 147 -23.98 3.63 9.70
N THR A 148 -25.16 3.21 10.18
CA THR A 148 -25.34 2.54 11.48
C THR A 148 -25.07 1.03 11.39
N LEU A 149 -25.35 0.40 10.25
CA LEU A 149 -25.07 -1.00 10.02
C LEU A 149 -23.64 -1.19 9.48
N SER A 150 -22.97 -2.24 9.95
CA SER A 150 -21.68 -2.64 9.41
C SER A 150 -21.87 -3.17 8.00
N PRO A 151 -21.12 -2.69 7.00
CA PRO A 151 -21.24 -3.19 5.64
C PRO A 151 -20.71 -4.63 5.54
N GLY A 152 -21.25 -5.43 4.64
CA GLY A 152 -20.85 -6.82 4.39
C GLY A 152 -19.39 -6.91 3.95
N VAL A 153 -18.92 -5.92 3.18
CA VAL A 153 -17.50 -5.79 2.78
C VAL A 153 -16.52 -5.87 3.96
N LYS A 154 -16.89 -5.35 5.15
CA LYS A 154 -16.03 -5.45 6.34
C LYS A 154 -15.90 -6.90 6.81
N GLN A 155 -16.97 -7.67 6.74
CA GLN A 155 -16.95 -9.08 7.15
C GLN A 155 -16.08 -9.90 6.19
N GLU A 156 -16.16 -9.62 4.89
CA GLU A 156 -15.34 -10.28 3.89
C GLU A 156 -13.85 -9.86 4.01
N ALA A 157 -13.55 -8.59 4.29
CA ALA A 157 -12.18 -8.16 4.60
C ALA A 157 -11.61 -8.88 5.84
N VAL A 158 -12.39 -8.97 6.93
CA VAL A 158 -11.97 -9.70 8.14
C VAL A 158 -11.78 -11.19 7.85
N LYS A 159 -12.67 -11.81 7.07
CA LYS A 159 -12.53 -13.20 6.62
C LYS A 159 -11.26 -13.40 5.79
N MET A 160 -10.93 -12.43 4.93
CA MET A 160 -9.69 -12.42 4.16
C MET A 160 -8.48 -12.33 5.08
N ASN A 161 -8.43 -11.37 6.00
CA ASN A 161 -7.33 -11.18 6.97
C ASN A 161 -7.04 -12.42 7.82
N ARG A 162 -8.07 -13.14 8.28
CA ARG A 162 -7.89 -14.42 9.01
C ARG A 162 -7.17 -15.50 8.21
N ARG A 163 -7.17 -15.39 6.88
CA ARG A 163 -6.51 -16.34 5.96
C ARG A 163 -5.18 -15.82 5.44
N PHE A 164 -4.72 -14.66 5.88
CA PHE A 164 -3.45 -14.11 5.41
C PHE A 164 -2.27 -14.98 5.83
N SER A 165 -2.17 -15.42 7.10
CA SER A 165 -1.07 -16.29 7.52
C SER A 165 -1.07 -17.66 6.82
N PRO A 166 -2.20 -18.39 6.72
CA PRO A 166 -2.25 -19.61 5.92
C PRO A 166 -1.85 -19.39 4.45
N PHE A 167 -2.38 -18.33 3.82
CA PHE A 167 -2.03 -17.99 2.44
C PHE A 167 -0.53 -17.72 2.28
N LEU A 168 0.04 -16.98 3.24
CA LEU A 168 1.48 -16.70 3.24
C LEU A 168 2.28 -17.99 3.36
N ASN A 169 1.96 -18.86 4.30
CA ASN A 169 2.67 -20.13 4.49
C ASN A 169 2.70 -20.94 3.20
N ASP A 170 1.55 -21.04 2.52
CA ASP A 170 1.41 -21.78 1.26
C ASP A 170 2.17 -21.13 0.08
N HIS A 171 2.45 -19.82 0.16
CA HIS A 171 3.04 -19.04 -0.94
C HIS A 171 4.31 -18.27 -0.53
N THR A 172 5.00 -18.68 0.55
CA THR A 172 6.05 -17.86 1.20
C THR A 172 7.12 -17.40 0.20
N GLN A 173 7.67 -18.34 -0.58
CA GLN A 173 8.69 -18.06 -1.58
C GLN A 173 8.17 -17.12 -2.67
N HIS A 174 6.96 -17.34 -3.18
CA HIS A 174 6.40 -16.45 -4.19
C HIS A 174 6.13 -15.05 -3.62
N MET A 175 5.68 -14.95 -2.37
CA MET A 175 5.44 -13.68 -1.72
C MET A 175 6.74 -12.88 -1.56
N SER A 176 7.84 -13.50 -1.09
CA SER A 176 9.13 -12.82 -0.94
C SER A 176 9.77 -12.44 -2.28
N GLU A 177 9.78 -13.35 -3.25
CA GLU A 177 10.42 -13.10 -4.56
C GLU A 177 9.63 -12.15 -5.46
N ARG A 178 8.30 -12.04 -5.24
CA ARG A 178 7.40 -11.40 -6.20
C ARG A 178 6.62 -10.23 -5.63
N VAL A 179 6.37 -10.10 -4.35
CA VAL A 179 5.53 -9.00 -3.84
C VAL A 179 6.38 -7.89 -3.27
N ASN A 180 6.16 -6.64 -3.72
CA ASN A 180 6.84 -5.47 -3.17
C ASN A 180 6.02 -4.77 -2.09
N VAL A 181 4.70 -4.68 -2.29
CA VAL A 181 3.79 -3.94 -1.43
C VAL A 181 2.51 -4.75 -1.23
N ILE A 182 1.96 -4.73 -0.02
CA ILE A 182 0.66 -5.35 0.28
C ILE A 182 -0.25 -4.28 0.84
N PHE A 183 -1.41 -4.09 0.21
CA PHE A 183 -2.46 -3.21 0.73
C PHE A 183 -3.53 -4.04 1.43
N PHE A 184 -3.92 -3.62 2.62
CA PHE A 184 -4.88 -4.33 3.47
C PHE A 184 -6.12 -3.47 3.72
N ASP A 185 -7.28 -4.11 3.66
CA ASP A 185 -8.44 -3.62 4.40
C ASP A 185 -8.35 -4.09 5.86
N CYS A 186 -8.80 -3.24 6.80
CA CYS A 186 -8.83 -3.58 8.23
C CYS A 186 -7.49 -4.10 8.78
N PHE A 187 -6.40 -3.43 8.45
CA PHE A 187 -5.06 -3.76 8.95
C PHE A 187 -4.99 -3.69 10.48
N GLU A 188 -4.20 -4.60 11.08
CA GLU A 188 -4.03 -4.74 12.53
C GLU A 188 -2.58 -5.15 12.84
N ALA A 189 -2.12 -4.92 14.08
CA ALA A 189 -0.73 -5.16 14.48
C ALA A 189 -0.17 -6.56 14.13
N PRO A 190 -0.91 -7.68 14.27
CA PRO A 190 -0.38 -9.00 13.90
C PRO A 190 0.00 -9.11 12.42
N HIS A 191 -0.69 -8.39 11.53
CA HIS A 191 -0.34 -8.36 10.11
C HIS A 191 1.03 -7.71 9.88
N ALA A 192 1.38 -6.70 10.68
CA ALA A 192 2.67 -6.02 10.58
C ALA A 192 3.84 -6.98 10.85
N GLU A 193 3.72 -7.84 11.86
CA GLU A 193 4.75 -8.84 12.22
C GLU A 193 4.94 -9.86 11.10
N ILE A 194 3.83 -10.37 10.56
CA ILE A 194 3.83 -11.32 9.45
C ILE A 194 4.49 -10.70 8.21
N VAL A 195 4.10 -9.47 7.83
CA VAL A 195 4.68 -8.79 6.66
C VAL A 195 6.17 -8.48 6.89
N ARG A 196 6.59 -8.14 8.11
CA ARG A 196 8.01 -7.92 8.42
C ARG A 196 8.84 -9.19 8.20
N SER A 197 8.33 -10.37 8.58
CA SER A 197 9.06 -11.62 8.36
C SER A 197 9.34 -11.94 6.89
N LEU A 198 8.58 -11.38 5.95
CA LEU A 198 8.87 -11.57 4.51
C LEU A 198 10.20 -10.96 4.08
N ASN A 199 10.64 -9.89 4.75
CA ASN A 199 11.90 -9.22 4.44
C ASN A 199 13.10 -9.93 5.07
N THR A 200 12.93 -10.73 6.13
CA THR A 200 14.01 -11.50 6.75
C THR A 200 14.36 -12.76 5.97
N PHE A 201 13.39 -13.37 5.26
CA PHE A 201 13.67 -14.54 4.42
C PHE A 201 14.50 -14.20 3.17
N ALA A 202 14.52 -12.94 2.73
CA ALA A 202 15.32 -12.52 1.58
C ALA A 202 16.82 -12.43 1.90
N SER A 203 17.21 -12.11 3.15
CA SER A 203 18.62 -11.98 3.53
C SER A 203 19.34 -13.33 3.65
N ASP A 204 18.65 -14.37 4.11
CA ASP A 204 19.27 -15.68 4.34
C ASP A 204 19.61 -16.43 3.04
N THR A 205 19.00 -16.04 1.91
CA THR A 205 19.29 -16.62 0.59
C THR A 205 20.49 -15.99 -0.11
N ASP A 206 20.87 -14.75 0.20
CA ASP A 206 22.01 -14.07 -0.45
C ASP A 206 23.38 -14.53 0.11
N ASP A 207 23.44 -15.05 1.34
CA ASP A 207 24.70 -15.53 1.96
C ASP A 207 25.14 -16.93 1.49
N SER A 208 24.39 -17.57 0.58
CA SER A 208 24.69 -18.94 0.10
C SER A 208 25.26 -19.01 -1.33
N ALA A 209 25.47 -17.86 -1.98
CA ALA A 209 26.02 -17.79 -3.34
C ALA A 209 27.52 -17.46 -3.42
N GLU A 210 28.20 -17.29 -2.28
CA GLU A 210 29.67 -17.17 -2.21
C GLU A 210 30.27 -18.31 -1.38
N SER A 211 30.42 -19.49 -2.00
CA SER A 211 31.37 -20.52 -1.55
C SER A 211 31.88 -21.35 -2.71
#